data_AF-A0A2U3GU61-F1
#
_entry.id   AF-A0A2U3GU61-F1
#
_cell.length_a   1.000
_cell.length_b   1.000
_cell.length_c   1.000
_cell.angle_alpha   90.00
_cell.angle_beta   90.00
_cell.angle_gamma   90.00
#
_symmetry.space_group_name_H-M   'P 1'
#
loop_
_entity.id
_entity.type
_entity.pdbx_description
1 polymer ?
#
loop_
_entity_poly.entity_id
_entity_poly.type
_entity_poly.pdbx_seq_one_letter_code
_entity_poly.pdbx_strand_id
1 'polypeptide(L)'
;MVDDDGDVVVDGSSWYQRINAHVAHLQGQLNRFEEQLKTAGSRKGERVLAPHEEKIVSKARTHLGAAREAVQSGRAKRFTGAAADRALANVHEAEVAILRIIPESEIEGKGVYVLSRARLHLDEGDMGLQQLEAAVLDPEGGRKKLDPRDRELVALMLHAAYQAEEAERARVRSFTQIVVTAAVILWVIAVCLGVWGAAAPDVSQLFCFRPEPGAPSGSNAGKDVCPLGYSVTPGGVLFLEFIGLAAAAVAGAVSLKRVRGTSGPYHVATGLIVLRLPIGALTAAAGILLMSGKFFPGLTRLDTPTQVVAWAFAFGILQESVTRAVDRQGQHLLDNVKVPGTEIENGSAQAAKRPHRGFGGGVGEVKGQPRKSRPRRPRRMGGRN
;
A
#
# COMPACT_ATOMS: atom_id res chain seq x y z
N MET A 1 6.49 -42.22 6.28
CA MET A 1 7.01 -41.26 7.27
C MET A 1 6.00 -40.14 7.32
N VAL A 2 5.34 -39.97 8.46
CA VAL A 2 4.51 -38.80 8.74
C VAL A 2 5.49 -37.63 8.80
N ASP A 3 5.26 -36.59 8.00
CA ASP A 3 6.19 -35.45 7.92
C ASP A 3 6.26 -34.78 9.31
N ASP A 4 7.48 -34.61 9.84
CA ASP A 4 7.75 -33.94 11.12
C ASP A 4 7.55 -32.41 10.99
N ASP A 5 7.34 -31.94 9.75
CA ASP A 5 6.86 -30.60 9.42
C ASP A 5 5.37 -30.48 9.75
N GLY A 6 5.05 -30.37 11.03
CA GLY A 6 3.68 -30.31 11.55
C GLY A 6 2.73 -29.49 10.68
N ASP A 7 1.60 -30.09 10.31
CA ASP A 7 0.48 -29.43 9.63
C ASP A 7 -0.15 -28.40 10.60
N VAL A 8 0.46 -27.22 10.67
CA VAL A 8 0.06 -26.18 11.63
C VAL A 8 -1.05 -25.33 11.04
N VAL A 9 -2.25 -25.50 11.57
CA VAL A 9 -3.27 -24.45 11.56
C VAL A 9 -2.68 -23.24 12.27
N VAL A 10 -2.46 -22.16 11.53
CA VAL A 10 -2.02 -20.89 12.12
C VAL A 10 -3.25 -20.05 12.42
N ASP A 11 -3.47 -19.79 13.70
CA ASP A 11 -4.40 -18.73 14.14
C ASP A 11 -3.93 -17.40 13.57
N GLY A 12 -4.76 -16.67 12.85
CA GLY A 12 -4.38 -15.39 12.26
C GLY A 12 -5.31 -14.93 11.14
N SER A 13 -4.99 -13.79 10.53
CA SER A 13 -5.70 -13.33 9.33
C SER A 13 -5.45 -14.28 8.16
N SER A 14 -6.30 -14.19 7.13
CA SER A 14 -6.15 -14.97 5.88
C SER A 14 -4.77 -14.82 5.25
N TRP A 15 -4.10 -13.68 5.45
CA TRP A 15 -2.72 -13.47 5.00
C TRP A 15 -1.73 -14.43 5.69
N TYR A 16 -1.77 -14.56 7.02
CA TYR A 16 -0.88 -15.46 7.76
C TYR A 16 -1.09 -16.92 7.37
N GLN A 17 -2.34 -17.32 7.14
CA GLN A 17 -2.68 -18.66 6.65
C GLN A 17 -2.12 -18.92 5.25
N ARG A 18 -2.25 -17.95 4.33
CA ARG A 18 -1.68 -18.05 2.97
C ARG A 18 -0.15 -18.14 2.99
N ILE A 19 0.51 -17.34 3.81
CA ILE A 19 1.97 -17.41 3.94
C ILE A 19 2.40 -18.74 4.55
N ASN A 20 1.70 -19.24 5.58
CA ASN A 20 2.01 -20.55 6.14
C ASN A 20 1.90 -21.68 5.11
N ALA A 21 0.82 -21.68 4.32
CA ALA A 21 0.62 -22.64 3.24
C ALA A 21 1.73 -22.52 2.17
N HIS A 22 2.18 -21.30 1.88
CA HIS A 22 3.26 -21.08 0.94
C HIS A 22 4.63 -21.54 1.50
N VAL A 23 4.91 -21.33 2.78
CA VAL A 23 6.10 -21.88 3.47
C VAL A 23 6.08 -23.41 3.39
N ALA A 24 4.95 -24.05 3.66
CA ALA A 24 4.80 -25.51 3.54
C ALA A 24 5.03 -25.99 2.10
N HIS A 25 4.51 -25.27 1.10
CA HIS A 25 4.75 -25.56 -0.31
C HIS A 25 6.24 -25.49 -0.68
N LEU A 26 6.94 -24.44 -0.24
CA LEU A 26 8.39 -24.29 -0.49
C LEU A 26 9.22 -25.34 0.24
N GLN A 27 8.82 -25.73 1.46
CA GLN A 27 9.45 -26.82 2.20
C GLN A 27 9.34 -28.15 1.45
N GLY A 28 8.15 -28.46 0.92
CA GLY A 28 7.94 -29.64 0.08
C GLY A 28 8.78 -29.62 -1.21
N GLN A 29 8.91 -28.46 -1.86
CA GLN A 29 9.79 -28.30 -3.03
C GLN A 29 11.27 -28.53 -2.66
N LEU A 30 11.73 -27.95 -1.55
CA LEU A 30 13.09 -28.09 -1.07
C LEU A 30 13.42 -29.57 -0.76
N ASN A 31 12.55 -30.26 -0.03
CA ASN A 31 12.72 -31.67 0.32
C ASN A 31 12.82 -32.54 -0.96
N ARG A 32 11.95 -32.30 -1.94
CA ARG A 32 11.98 -33.00 -3.24
C ARG A 32 13.28 -32.78 -4.01
N PHE A 33 13.76 -31.54 -4.10
CA PHE A 33 15.01 -31.22 -4.80
C PHE A 33 16.24 -31.77 -4.08
N GLU A 34 16.25 -31.73 -2.74
CA GLU A 34 17.30 -32.34 -1.93
C GLU A 34 17.43 -33.84 -2.21
N GLU A 35 16.31 -34.56 -2.32
CA GLU A 35 16.32 -35.98 -2.68
C GLU A 35 16.84 -36.25 -4.10
N GLN A 36 16.46 -35.42 -5.08
CA GLN A 36 16.94 -35.55 -6.47
C GLN A 36 18.44 -35.28 -6.60
N LEU A 37 18.97 -34.29 -5.86
CA LEU A 37 20.42 -34.01 -5.85
C LEU A 37 21.20 -35.16 -5.19
N LYS A 38 20.67 -35.72 -4.10
CA LYS A 38 21.23 -36.91 -3.44
C LYS A 38 21.27 -38.14 -4.34
N THR A 39 20.27 -38.34 -5.20
CA THR A 39 20.25 -39.45 -6.16
C THR A 39 21.20 -39.22 -7.33
N ALA A 40 21.29 -37.99 -7.84
CA ALA A 40 22.23 -37.61 -8.90
C ALA A 40 23.71 -37.70 -8.46
N GLY A 41 24.00 -37.38 -7.18
CA GLY A 41 25.34 -37.44 -6.59
C GLY A 41 25.82 -38.84 -6.22
N SER A 42 25.02 -39.89 -6.43
CA SER A 42 25.31 -41.26 -5.98
C SER A 42 26.46 -41.90 -6.78
N ARG A 43 27.71 -41.61 -6.38
CA ARG A 43 28.89 -42.43 -6.73
C ARG A 43 29.11 -43.43 -5.59
N LYS A 44 29.07 -44.73 -5.91
CA LYS A 44 29.28 -45.87 -4.98
C LYS A 44 28.17 -46.14 -3.94
N GLY A 45 26.92 -45.81 -4.25
CA GLY A 45 25.77 -46.22 -3.42
C GLY A 45 25.51 -45.36 -2.18
N GLU A 46 26.34 -44.35 -1.93
CA GLU A 46 26.12 -43.35 -0.89
C GLU A 46 25.47 -42.11 -1.49
N ARG A 47 24.27 -41.77 -0.98
CA ARG A 47 23.49 -40.60 -1.40
C ARG A 47 24.04 -39.35 -0.72
N VAL A 48 25.11 -38.78 -1.28
CA VAL A 48 25.80 -37.61 -0.71
C VAL A 48 25.55 -36.38 -1.57
N LEU A 49 25.21 -35.28 -0.91
CA LEU A 49 24.98 -33.98 -1.53
C LEU A 49 26.32 -33.26 -1.75
N ALA A 50 26.48 -32.48 -2.83
CA ALA A 50 27.72 -31.74 -2.99
C ALA A 50 27.86 -30.67 -1.89
N PRO A 51 29.08 -30.35 -1.40
CA PRO A 51 29.25 -29.41 -0.28
C PRO A 51 28.67 -28.01 -0.53
N HIS A 52 28.55 -27.58 -1.79
CA HIS A 52 27.95 -26.30 -2.16
C HIS A 52 26.41 -26.35 -2.14
N GLU A 53 25.81 -27.44 -2.61
CA GLU A 53 24.37 -27.68 -2.58
C GLU A 53 23.86 -27.82 -1.13
N GLU A 54 24.62 -28.53 -0.29
CA GLU A 54 24.31 -28.67 1.14
C GLU A 54 24.21 -27.34 1.85
N LYS A 55 25.12 -26.41 1.55
CA LYS A 55 25.05 -25.05 2.11
C LYS A 55 23.82 -24.29 1.63
N ILE A 56 23.40 -24.46 0.37
CA ILE A 56 22.20 -23.77 -0.14
C ILE A 56 20.94 -24.36 0.49
N VAL A 57 20.83 -25.69 0.55
CA VAL A 57 19.70 -26.39 1.18
C VAL A 57 19.57 -26.02 2.66
N SER A 58 20.68 -26.01 3.40
CA SER A 58 20.71 -25.62 4.81
C SER A 58 20.26 -24.16 5.01
N LYS A 59 20.71 -23.23 4.16
CA LYS A 59 20.26 -21.83 4.19
C LYS A 59 18.77 -21.69 3.88
N ALA A 60 18.28 -22.35 2.83
CA ALA A 60 16.86 -22.34 2.48
C ALA A 60 15.99 -22.85 3.63
N ARG A 61 16.39 -23.96 4.28
CA ARG A 61 15.71 -24.52 5.46
C ARG A 61 15.71 -23.55 6.65
N THR A 62 16.82 -22.85 6.87
CA THR A 62 16.93 -21.84 7.93
C THR A 62 15.96 -20.69 7.70
N HIS A 63 15.86 -20.19 6.47
CA HIS A 63 14.91 -19.15 6.10
C HIS A 63 13.46 -19.62 6.25
N LEU A 64 13.10 -20.81 5.76
CA LEU A 64 11.75 -21.35 5.93
C LEU A 64 11.38 -21.53 7.41
N GLY A 65 12.31 -21.97 8.25
CA GLY A 65 12.13 -22.03 9.70
C GLY A 65 11.88 -20.66 10.33
N ALA A 66 12.68 -19.65 9.97
CA ALA A 66 12.50 -18.28 10.45
C ALA A 66 11.18 -17.66 9.98
N ALA A 67 10.73 -18.00 8.76
CA ALA A 67 9.42 -17.59 8.25
C ALA A 67 8.28 -18.22 9.04
N ARG A 68 8.37 -19.52 9.32
CA ARG A 68 7.38 -20.26 10.13
C ARG A 68 7.28 -19.70 11.55
N GLU A 69 8.41 -19.43 12.20
CA GLU A 69 8.45 -18.79 13.52
C GLU A 69 7.78 -17.41 13.50
N ALA A 70 8.05 -16.60 12.47
CA ALA A 70 7.47 -15.26 12.33
C ALA A 70 5.95 -15.33 12.14
N VAL A 71 5.46 -16.27 11.34
CA VAL A 71 4.02 -16.51 11.12
C VAL A 71 3.33 -16.98 12.41
N GLN A 72 4.00 -17.81 13.22
CA GLN A 72 3.49 -18.32 14.50
C GLN A 72 3.64 -17.34 15.67
N SER A 73 4.22 -16.16 15.45
CA SER A 73 4.42 -15.17 16.51
C SER A 73 3.12 -14.68 17.16
N GLY A 74 3.18 -14.29 18.44
CA GLY A 74 2.00 -13.86 19.20
C GLY A 74 1.32 -12.60 18.64
N ARG A 75 0.02 -12.42 18.96
CA ARG A 75 -0.84 -11.33 18.43
C ARG A 75 -0.23 -9.93 18.56
N ALA A 76 0.46 -9.62 19.66
CA ALA A 76 1.10 -8.31 19.87
C ALA A 76 2.21 -8.01 18.84
N LYS A 77 3.04 -9.01 18.49
CA LYS A 77 4.10 -8.86 17.48
C LYS A 77 3.55 -8.75 16.06
N ARG A 78 2.35 -9.30 15.82
CA ARG A 78 1.65 -9.20 14.53
C ARG A 78 1.03 -7.84 14.29
N PHE A 79 0.60 -7.15 15.35
CA PHE A 79 -0.03 -5.83 15.25
C PHE A 79 0.89 -4.76 14.67
N THR A 80 2.21 -4.87 14.89
CA THR A 80 3.20 -3.91 14.37
C THR A 80 3.56 -4.14 12.89
N GLY A 81 3.11 -5.23 12.27
CA GLY A 81 3.51 -5.65 10.93
C GLY A 81 4.93 -6.24 10.83
N ALA A 82 5.74 -6.17 11.89
CA ALA A 82 7.13 -6.66 11.87
C ALA A 82 7.22 -8.18 11.66
N ALA A 83 6.27 -8.93 12.22
CA ALA A 83 6.18 -10.37 11.99
C ALA A 83 5.85 -10.72 10.53
N ALA A 84 5.00 -9.91 9.88
CA ALA A 84 4.67 -10.10 8.47
C ALA A 84 5.89 -9.83 7.57
N ASP A 85 6.62 -8.75 7.81
CA ASP A 85 7.84 -8.43 7.05
C ASP A 85 8.90 -9.51 7.24
N ARG A 86 9.13 -9.96 8.47
CA ARG A 86 10.08 -11.05 8.75
C ARG A 86 9.68 -12.35 8.05
N ALA A 87 8.41 -12.70 8.07
CA ALA A 87 7.92 -13.90 7.39
C ALA A 87 8.15 -13.81 5.88
N LEU A 88 7.78 -12.68 5.27
CA LEU A 88 7.89 -12.47 3.84
C LEU A 88 9.35 -12.44 3.37
N ALA A 89 10.22 -11.68 4.04
CA ALA A 89 11.63 -11.58 3.68
C ALA A 89 12.31 -12.96 3.72
N ASN A 90 12.01 -13.76 4.75
CA ASN A 90 12.54 -15.12 4.82
C ASN A 90 11.96 -16.06 3.75
N VAL A 91 10.68 -15.91 3.40
CA VAL A 91 10.08 -16.67 2.27
C VAL A 91 10.77 -16.31 0.95
N HIS A 92 10.99 -15.02 0.70
CA HIS A 92 11.67 -14.53 -0.52
C HIS A 92 13.10 -15.07 -0.63
N GLU A 93 13.87 -14.99 0.45
CA GLU A 93 15.24 -15.54 0.48
C GLU A 93 15.26 -17.06 0.31
N ALA A 94 14.29 -17.77 0.90
CA ALA A 94 14.16 -19.21 0.72
C ALA A 94 13.86 -19.57 -0.75
N GLU A 95 12.95 -18.84 -1.41
CA GLU A 95 12.60 -19.10 -2.81
C GLU A 95 13.77 -18.82 -3.76
N VAL A 96 14.51 -17.73 -3.54
CA VAL A 96 15.75 -17.42 -4.29
C VAL A 96 16.78 -18.53 -4.09
N ALA A 97 16.95 -19.04 -2.87
CA ALA A 97 17.85 -20.16 -2.60
C ALA A 97 17.40 -21.46 -3.29
N ILE A 98 16.10 -21.76 -3.29
CA ILE A 98 15.52 -22.93 -3.97
C ILE A 98 15.74 -22.85 -5.48
N LEU A 99 15.64 -21.67 -6.10
CA LEU A 99 15.89 -21.51 -7.53
C LEU A 99 17.34 -21.83 -7.94
N ARG A 100 18.32 -21.65 -7.06
CA ARG A 100 19.72 -21.98 -7.37
C ARG A 100 19.99 -23.49 -7.47
N ILE A 101 19.16 -24.30 -6.81
CA ILE A 101 19.26 -25.76 -6.77
C ILE A 101 18.19 -26.46 -7.62
N ILE A 102 17.39 -25.70 -8.38
CA ILE A 102 16.32 -26.28 -9.18
C ILE A 102 16.88 -27.20 -10.29
N PRO A 103 16.25 -28.37 -10.55
CA PRO A 103 16.61 -29.23 -11.66
C PRO A 103 16.42 -28.53 -13.02
N GLU A 104 17.24 -28.89 -14.00
CA GLU A 104 17.20 -28.29 -15.35
C GLU A 104 15.86 -28.48 -16.07
N SER A 105 15.12 -29.54 -15.75
CA SER A 105 13.79 -29.80 -16.34
C SER A 105 12.70 -28.84 -15.84
N GLU A 106 12.86 -28.23 -14.66
CA GLU A 106 11.86 -27.36 -14.04
C GLU A 106 12.18 -25.87 -14.18
N ILE A 107 13.39 -25.52 -14.65
CA ILE A 107 13.85 -24.13 -14.76
C ILE A 107 13.01 -23.30 -15.75
N GLU A 108 12.53 -23.92 -16.83
CA GLU A 108 11.78 -23.25 -17.89
C GLU A 108 10.46 -22.67 -17.37
N GLY A 109 9.72 -23.45 -16.57
CA GLY A 109 8.47 -23.01 -15.96
C GLY A 109 8.66 -21.87 -14.95
N LYS A 110 9.79 -21.88 -14.23
CA LYS A 110 10.13 -20.82 -13.28
C LYS A 110 10.64 -19.55 -13.94
N GLY A 111 11.29 -19.62 -15.11
CA GLY A 111 11.74 -18.45 -15.85
C GLY A 111 10.62 -17.46 -16.18
N VAL A 112 9.47 -17.97 -16.64
CA VAL A 112 8.28 -17.12 -16.92
C VAL A 112 7.71 -16.51 -15.64
N TYR A 113 7.68 -17.27 -14.55
CA TYR A 113 7.24 -16.77 -13.24
C TYR A 113 8.12 -15.61 -12.77
N VAL A 114 9.45 -15.79 -12.81
CA VAL A 114 10.40 -14.75 -12.41
C VAL A 114 10.30 -13.53 -13.32
N LEU A 115 10.17 -13.73 -14.64
CA LEU A 115 9.99 -12.62 -15.57
C LEU A 115 8.72 -11.80 -15.25
N SER A 116 7.61 -12.47 -14.93
CA SER A 116 6.37 -11.78 -14.55
C SER A 116 6.54 -10.95 -13.28
N ARG A 117 7.29 -11.46 -12.29
CA ARG A 117 7.56 -10.76 -11.03
C ARG A 117 8.55 -9.61 -11.20
N ALA A 118 9.57 -9.82 -12.02
CA ALA A 118 10.56 -8.82 -12.38
C ALA A 118 9.91 -7.65 -13.13
N ARG A 119 9.08 -7.90 -14.16
CA ARG A 119 8.31 -6.85 -14.85
C ARG A 119 7.37 -6.09 -13.93
N LEU A 120 6.83 -6.77 -12.92
CA LEU A 120 5.94 -6.12 -11.96
C LEU A 120 6.72 -5.09 -11.13
N HIS A 121 7.86 -5.44 -10.54
CA HIS A 121 8.52 -4.58 -9.54
C HIS A 121 9.75 -3.81 -10.03
N LEU A 122 10.40 -4.24 -11.10
CA LEU A 122 11.56 -3.54 -11.68
C LEU A 122 11.12 -2.50 -12.70
N ASP A 123 12.01 -1.55 -12.98
CA ASP A 123 11.79 -0.52 -14.01
C ASP A 123 12.01 -1.09 -15.42
N GLU A 124 11.29 -0.58 -16.42
CA GLU A 124 11.39 -1.02 -17.82
C GLU A 124 12.81 -0.77 -18.41
N GLY A 125 13.53 0.20 -17.85
CA GLY A 125 14.90 0.54 -18.23
C GLY A 125 16.00 -0.30 -17.56
N ASP A 126 15.66 -1.23 -16.66
CA ASP A 126 16.65 -2.03 -15.95
C ASP A 126 17.40 -3.00 -16.89
N MET A 127 18.74 -2.92 -16.91
CA MET A 127 19.57 -3.76 -17.79
C MET A 127 19.41 -5.25 -17.46
N GLY A 128 19.20 -5.60 -16.19
CA GLY A 128 18.99 -6.99 -15.76
C GLY A 128 17.65 -7.53 -16.21
N LEU A 129 16.59 -6.70 -16.19
CA LEU A 129 15.29 -7.07 -16.74
C LEU A 129 15.37 -7.37 -18.23
N GLN A 130 16.07 -6.53 -19.00
CA GLN A 130 16.28 -6.76 -20.44
C GLN A 130 17.07 -8.03 -20.72
N GLN A 131 18.08 -8.34 -19.89
CA GLN A 131 18.83 -9.60 -19.99
C GLN A 131 17.95 -10.82 -19.68
N LEU A 132 17.11 -10.73 -18.65
CA LEU A 132 16.15 -11.79 -18.31
C LEU A 132 15.14 -12.00 -19.45
N GLU A 133 14.64 -10.92 -20.05
CA GLU A 133 13.74 -10.99 -21.20
C GLU A 133 14.40 -11.70 -22.39
N ALA A 134 15.65 -11.36 -22.72
CA ALA A 134 16.39 -12.01 -23.80
C ALA A 134 16.73 -13.49 -23.51
N ALA A 135 16.79 -13.87 -22.22
CA ALA A 135 17.01 -15.26 -21.80
C ALA A 135 15.72 -16.10 -21.83
N VAL A 136 14.57 -15.50 -21.49
CA VAL A 136 13.29 -16.20 -21.31
C VAL A 136 12.40 -16.13 -22.57
N LEU A 137 12.52 -15.08 -23.38
CA LEU A 137 11.70 -14.83 -24.56
C LEU A 137 12.52 -14.91 -25.85
N ASP A 138 11.89 -15.41 -26.90
CA ASP A 138 12.39 -15.34 -28.26
C ASP A 138 12.11 -13.96 -28.89
N PRO A 139 12.83 -13.56 -29.96
CA PRO A 139 12.63 -12.27 -30.63
C PRO A 139 11.20 -12.04 -31.15
N GLU A 140 10.45 -13.11 -31.39
CA GLU A 140 9.05 -13.08 -31.83
C GLU A 140 8.04 -13.08 -30.66
N GLY A 141 8.52 -13.02 -29.40
CA GLY A 141 7.68 -13.09 -28.20
C GLY A 141 7.31 -14.52 -27.78
N GLY A 142 7.88 -15.53 -28.43
CA GLY A 142 7.79 -16.94 -28.04
C GLY A 142 8.55 -17.24 -26.73
N ARG A 143 8.32 -18.42 -26.15
CA ARG A 143 9.07 -18.87 -24.97
C ARG A 143 10.35 -19.56 -25.43
N LYS A 144 11.48 -19.05 -24.95
CA LYS A 144 12.78 -19.65 -25.19
C LYS A 144 13.10 -20.69 -24.12
N LYS A 145 13.76 -21.78 -24.51
CA LYS A 145 14.28 -22.76 -23.56
C LYS A 145 15.43 -22.13 -22.78
N LEU A 146 15.26 -21.95 -21.47
CA LEU A 146 16.30 -21.41 -20.59
C LEU A 146 17.51 -22.36 -20.53
N ASP A 147 18.71 -21.81 -20.67
CA ASP A 147 19.96 -22.53 -20.45
C ASP A 147 20.18 -22.70 -18.93
N PRO A 148 20.62 -23.88 -18.44
CA PRO A 148 21.11 -24.04 -17.08
C PRO A 148 22.10 -22.95 -16.62
N ARG A 149 22.85 -22.33 -17.54
CA ARG A 149 23.76 -21.21 -17.25
C ARG A 149 23.05 -19.92 -16.82
N ASP A 150 21.80 -19.72 -17.24
CA ASP A 150 20.99 -18.55 -16.90
C ASP A 150 20.36 -18.66 -15.51
N ARG A 151 20.55 -19.79 -14.80
CA ARG A 151 19.98 -20.02 -13.47
C ARG A 151 20.33 -18.94 -12.47
N GLU A 152 21.59 -18.51 -12.44
CA GLU A 152 22.01 -17.46 -11.51
C GLU A 152 21.43 -16.10 -11.90
N LEU A 153 21.30 -15.81 -13.21
CA LEU A 153 20.61 -14.61 -13.68
C LEU A 153 19.15 -14.59 -13.20
N VAL A 154 18.43 -15.71 -13.36
CA VAL A 154 17.04 -15.85 -12.89
C VAL A 154 16.94 -15.65 -11.38
N ALA A 155 17.83 -16.27 -10.60
CA ALA A 155 17.83 -16.13 -9.14
C ALA A 155 18.13 -14.67 -8.71
N LEU A 156 19.11 -14.02 -9.34
CA LEU A 156 19.47 -12.62 -9.07
C LEU A 156 18.32 -11.67 -9.40
N MET A 157 17.64 -11.87 -10.53
CA MET A 157 16.52 -11.02 -10.93
C MET A 157 15.30 -11.22 -10.03
N LEU A 158 15.03 -12.44 -9.57
CA LEU A 158 13.98 -12.65 -8.57
C LEU A 158 14.31 -11.95 -7.25
N HIS A 159 15.55 -12.04 -6.78
CA HIS A 159 15.99 -11.35 -5.58
C HIS A 159 15.86 -9.83 -5.72
N ALA A 160 16.26 -9.25 -6.86
CA ALA A 160 16.09 -7.83 -7.15
C ALA A 160 14.60 -7.42 -7.15
N ALA A 161 13.73 -8.23 -7.75
CA ALA A 161 12.29 -7.99 -7.76
C ALA A 161 11.69 -8.03 -6.34
N TYR A 162 12.14 -8.96 -5.49
CA TYR A 162 11.70 -9.04 -4.09
C TYR A 162 12.21 -7.88 -3.23
N GLN A 163 13.43 -7.42 -3.44
CA GLN A 163 13.94 -6.21 -2.78
C GLN A 163 13.12 -4.97 -3.16
N ALA A 164 12.74 -4.83 -4.43
CA ALA A 164 11.86 -3.76 -4.89
C ALA A 164 10.45 -3.85 -4.26
N GLU A 165 9.86 -5.04 -4.22
CA GLU A 165 8.57 -5.28 -3.54
C GLU A 165 8.62 -4.93 -2.05
N GLU A 166 9.69 -5.31 -1.36
CA GLU A 166 9.89 -4.99 0.07
C GLU A 166 10.00 -3.48 0.30
N ALA A 167 10.68 -2.76 -0.58
CA ALA A 167 10.76 -1.30 -0.54
C ALA A 167 9.40 -0.62 -0.76
N GLU A 168 8.54 -1.16 -1.64
CA GLU A 168 7.16 -0.70 -1.81
C GLU A 168 6.34 -0.90 -0.52
N ARG A 169 6.42 -2.10 0.08
CA ARG A 169 5.69 -2.44 1.30
C ARG A 169 6.17 -1.67 2.53
N ALA A 170 7.47 -1.39 2.64
CA ALA A 170 8.03 -0.61 3.74
C ALA A 170 7.41 0.79 3.85
N ARG A 171 7.03 1.42 2.71
CA ARG A 171 6.34 2.71 2.69
C ARG A 171 4.92 2.61 3.26
N VAL A 172 4.21 1.52 2.98
CA VAL A 172 2.89 1.27 3.54
C VAL A 172 2.96 1.06 5.05
N ARG A 173 3.99 0.34 5.52
CA ARG A 173 4.24 0.15 6.95
C ARG A 173 4.52 1.48 7.65
N SER A 174 5.44 2.30 7.14
CA SER A 174 5.78 3.58 7.76
C SER A 174 4.57 4.51 7.83
N PHE A 175 3.76 4.56 6.76
CA PHE A 175 2.49 5.29 6.75
C PHE A 175 1.52 4.79 7.81
N THR A 176 1.32 3.47 7.91
CA THR A 176 0.41 2.88 8.91
C THR A 176 0.87 3.21 10.32
N GLN A 177 2.18 3.14 10.59
CA GLN A 177 2.74 3.49 11.89
C GLN A 177 2.53 4.97 12.22
N ILE A 178 2.70 5.88 11.25
CA ILE A 178 2.40 7.31 11.42
C ILE A 178 0.91 7.52 11.71
N VAL A 179 0.02 6.87 10.95
CA VAL A 179 -1.44 6.95 11.14
C VAL A 179 -1.86 6.47 12.51
N VAL A 180 -1.36 5.31 12.97
CA VAL A 180 -1.65 4.77 14.30
C VAL A 180 -1.12 5.71 15.39
N THR A 181 0.10 6.22 15.23
CA THR A 181 0.69 7.16 16.20
C THR A 181 -0.13 8.45 16.29
N ALA A 182 -0.53 9.02 15.15
CA ALA A 182 -1.41 10.18 15.11
C ALA A 182 -2.77 9.90 15.76
N ALA A 183 -3.37 8.73 15.51
CA ALA A 183 -4.63 8.33 16.12
C ALA A 183 -4.51 8.25 17.65
N VAL A 184 -3.43 7.67 18.17
CA VAL A 184 -3.16 7.59 19.61
C VAL A 184 -3.01 8.99 20.20
N ILE A 185 -2.24 9.87 19.57
CA ILE A 185 -2.06 11.26 20.04
C ILE A 185 -3.41 11.99 20.10
N LEU A 186 -4.22 11.89 19.05
CA LEU A 186 -5.53 12.53 19.00
C LEU A 186 -6.50 11.96 20.03
N TRP A 187 -6.46 10.66 20.29
CA TRP A 187 -7.21 10.04 21.38
C TRP A 187 -6.79 10.57 22.74
N VAL A 188 -5.48 10.70 22.99
CA VAL A 188 -4.98 11.30 24.23
C VAL A 188 -5.48 12.73 24.38
N ILE A 189 -5.43 13.54 23.31
CA ILE A 189 -5.93 14.93 23.34
C ILE A 189 -7.43 14.96 23.64
N ALA A 190 -8.24 14.12 22.99
CA ALA A 190 -9.67 14.03 23.24
C ALA A 190 -9.96 13.62 24.70
N VAL A 191 -9.30 12.57 25.19
CA VAL A 191 -9.48 12.13 26.60
C VAL A 191 -9.05 13.23 27.57
N CYS A 192 -7.92 13.89 27.34
CA CYS A 192 -7.47 15.00 28.18
C CYS A 192 -8.47 16.16 28.16
N LEU A 193 -9.05 16.49 27.01
CA LEU A 193 -10.07 17.55 26.89
C LEU A 193 -11.35 17.17 27.64
N GLY A 194 -11.87 15.96 27.45
CA GLY A 194 -13.04 15.45 28.17
C GLY A 194 -12.82 15.41 29.69
N VAL A 195 -11.66 14.94 30.15
CA VAL A 195 -11.28 14.92 31.58
C VAL A 195 -11.16 16.35 32.14
N TRP A 196 -10.56 17.27 31.39
CA TRP A 196 -10.43 18.66 31.82
C TRP A 196 -11.81 19.35 31.92
N GLY A 197 -12.69 19.12 30.95
CA GLY A 197 -14.08 19.59 30.98
C GLY A 197 -14.88 19.06 32.18
N ALA A 198 -14.59 17.82 32.61
CA ALA A 198 -15.22 17.23 33.79
C ALA A 198 -14.62 17.70 35.13
N ALA A 199 -13.31 17.95 35.17
CA ALA A 199 -12.63 18.39 36.38
C ALA A 199 -12.80 19.89 36.67
N ALA A 200 -12.95 20.72 35.62
CA ALA A 200 -13.02 22.18 35.74
C ALA A 200 -14.35 22.71 35.18
N PRO A 201 -15.28 23.21 36.03
CA PRO A 201 -16.56 23.74 35.57
C PRO A 201 -16.38 24.95 34.66
N ASP A 202 -15.32 25.75 34.85
CA ASP A 202 -14.99 26.90 34.00
C ASP A 202 -14.74 26.50 32.54
N VAL A 203 -14.16 25.32 32.31
CA VAL A 203 -13.95 24.80 30.95
C VAL A 203 -15.28 24.38 30.33
N SER A 204 -16.14 23.70 31.09
CA SER A 204 -17.45 23.30 30.59
C SER A 204 -18.37 24.49 30.27
N GLN A 205 -18.20 25.63 30.96
CA GLN A 205 -18.92 26.88 30.68
C GLN A 205 -18.59 27.46 29.29
N LEU A 206 -17.39 27.24 28.75
CA LEU A 206 -16.99 27.71 27.42
C LEU A 206 -17.83 27.08 26.30
N PHE A 207 -18.44 25.92 26.54
CA PHE A 207 -19.29 25.20 25.59
C PHE A 207 -20.78 25.50 25.78
N CYS A 208 -21.14 26.37 26.72
CA CYS A 208 -22.51 26.81 26.93
C CYS A 208 -22.77 28.15 26.25
N PHE A 209 -24.00 28.34 25.78
CA PHE A 209 -24.44 29.56 25.12
C PHE A 209 -25.25 30.41 26.09
N ARG A 210 -24.85 31.67 26.27
CA ARG A 210 -25.60 32.65 27.06
C ARG A 210 -26.49 33.49 26.14
N PRO A 211 -27.83 33.43 26.30
CA PRO A 211 -28.72 34.24 25.48
C PRO A 211 -28.51 35.74 25.77
N GLU A 212 -28.60 36.59 24.75
CA GLU A 212 -28.46 38.04 24.92
C GLU A 212 -29.63 38.63 25.72
N PRO A 213 -29.39 39.61 26.62
CA PRO A 213 -30.45 40.26 27.38
C PRO A 213 -31.34 41.07 26.43
N GLY A 214 -32.51 40.53 26.09
CA GLY A 214 -33.47 41.16 25.16
C GLY A 214 -34.23 40.22 24.22
N ALA A 215 -34.02 38.90 24.29
CA ALA A 215 -34.75 37.93 23.48
C ALA A 215 -36.26 37.87 23.84
N PRO A 216 -37.17 37.71 22.86
CA PRO A 216 -38.62 37.71 23.11
C PRO A 216 -39.06 36.58 24.05
N SER A 217 -40.05 36.88 24.92
CA SER A 217 -40.52 36.14 26.11
C SER A 217 -41.07 34.71 25.90
N GLY A 218 -40.84 34.08 24.74
CA GLY A 218 -41.13 32.66 24.49
C GLY A 218 -39.89 31.78 24.38
N SER A 219 -38.69 32.37 24.44
CA SER A 219 -37.40 31.67 24.48
C SER A 219 -36.94 31.49 25.93
N ASN A 220 -35.98 30.59 26.19
CA ASN A 220 -35.41 30.30 27.52
C ASN A 220 -34.60 31.49 28.09
N ALA A 221 -35.22 32.67 28.17
CA ALA A 221 -34.62 33.93 28.55
C ALA A 221 -34.03 33.83 29.97
N GLY A 222 -32.69 33.90 30.06
CA GLY A 222 -31.95 33.89 31.32
C GLY A 222 -31.41 32.54 31.79
N LYS A 223 -31.53 31.46 31.00
CA LYS A 223 -30.87 30.18 31.29
C LYS A 223 -29.75 29.89 30.29
N ASP A 224 -28.58 29.50 30.80
CA ASP A 224 -27.45 29.06 29.97
C ASP A 224 -27.85 27.76 29.24
N VAL A 225 -27.70 27.74 27.91
CA VAL A 225 -27.99 26.55 27.09
C VAL A 225 -26.69 25.75 26.97
N CYS A 226 -26.66 24.58 27.60
CA CYS A 226 -25.50 23.69 27.64
C CYS A 226 -25.76 22.36 26.91
N PRO A 227 -24.73 21.57 26.58
CA PRO A 227 -24.89 20.30 25.87
C PRO A 227 -25.78 19.27 26.58
N LEU A 228 -25.76 19.27 27.92
CA LEU A 228 -26.53 18.36 28.79
C LEU A 228 -27.61 19.11 29.58
N GLY A 229 -28.33 20.02 28.93
CA GLY A 229 -29.47 20.72 29.54
C GLY A 229 -29.24 22.21 29.74
N TYR A 230 -29.86 22.78 30.77
CA TYR A 230 -29.87 24.22 31.03
C TYR A 230 -28.92 24.65 32.17
N SER A 231 -27.99 23.78 32.53
CA SER A 231 -27.01 24.00 33.59
C SER A 231 -25.67 23.40 33.23
N VAL A 232 -24.61 24.02 33.74
CA VAL A 232 -23.24 23.56 33.61
C VAL A 232 -23.11 22.17 34.23
N THR A 233 -22.76 21.18 33.42
CA THR A 233 -22.63 19.78 33.85
C THR A 233 -21.21 19.29 33.54
N PRO A 234 -20.51 18.65 34.49
CA PRO A 234 -19.14 18.16 34.29
C PRO A 234 -18.99 17.26 33.06
N GLY A 235 -19.98 16.42 32.76
CA GLY A 235 -19.96 15.51 31.60
C GLY A 235 -20.29 16.15 30.25
N GLY A 236 -20.55 17.47 30.18
CA GLY A 236 -21.04 18.13 28.96
C GLY A 236 -20.07 18.03 27.78
N VAL A 237 -18.78 18.22 28.03
CA VAL A 237 -17.73 18.15 27.00
C VAL A 237 -17.55 16.72 26.50
N LEU A 238 -17.47 15.75 27.42
CA LEU A 238 -17.36 14.33 27.08
C LEU A 238 -18.56 13.84 26.26
N PHE A 239 -19.76 14.34 26.56
CA PHE A 239 -20.95 14.03 25.77
C PHE A 239 -20.87 14.61 24.35
N LEU A 240 -20.39 15.84 24.16
CA LEU A 240 -20.16 16.42 22.84
C LEU A 240 -19.14 15.61 22.03
N GLU A 241 -18.03 15.24 22.65
CA GLU A 241 -17.00 14.39 22.03
C GLU A 241 -17.57 13.05 21.61
N PHE A 242 -18.40 12.43 22.45
CA PHE A 242 -19.08 11.17 22.14
C PHE A 242 -20.02 11.31 20.93
N ILE A 243 -20.79 12.39 20.84
CA ILE A 243 -21.66 12.66 19.69
C ILE A 243 -20.82 12.88 18.42
N GLY A 244 -19.71 13.60 18.50
CA GLY A 244 -18.77 13.78 17.39
C GLY A 244 -18.15 12.46 16.93
N LEU A 245 -17.78 11.59 17.88
CA LEU A 245 -17.28 10.24 17.61
C LEU A 245 -18.36 9.37 16.94
N ALA A 246 -19.60 9.42 17.42
CA ALA A 246 -20.70 8.67 16.83
C ALA A 246 -20.99 9.11 15.38
N ALA A 247 -20.98 10.43 15.14
CA ALA A 247 -21.09 11.00 13.79
C ALA A 247 -19.95 10.52 12.87
N ALA A 248 -18.72 10.52 13.39
CA ALA A 248 -17.55 10.00 12.69
C ALA A 248 -17.69 8.53 12.31
N ALA A 249 -18.18 7.72 13.24
CA ALA A 249 -18.37 6.29 13.03
C ALA A 249 -19.40 6.03 11.91
N VAL A 250 -20.50 6.78 11.89
CA VAL A 250 -21.51 6.70 10.81
C VAL A 250 -20.89 7.10 9.47
N ALA A 251 -20.19 8.23 9.39
CA ALA A 251 -19.52 8.67 8.17
C ALA A 251 -18.45 7.66 7.68
N GLY A 252 -17.67 7.10 8.61
CA GLY A 252 -16.69 6.06 8.35
C GLY A 252 -17.31 4.76 7.82
N ALA A 253 -18.41 4.31 8.42
CA ALA A 253 -19.13 3.10 7.98
C ALA A 253 -19.65 3.23 6.54
N VAL A 254 -20.13 4.42 6.14
CA VAL A 254 -20.56 4.69 4.76
C VAL A 254 -19.38 4.63 3.78
N SER A 255 -18.22 5.11 4.19
CA SER A 255 -16.99 5.07 3.38
C SER A 255 -16.49 3.63 3.15
N LEU A 256 -16.74 2.73 4.09
CA LEU A 256 -16.28 1.35 4.05
C LEU A 256 -16.84 0.55 2.87
N LYS A 257 -18.05 0.90 2.39
CA LYS A 257 -18.69 0.25 1.24
C LYS A 257 -17.88 0.35 -0.06
N ARG A 258 -16.92 1.28 -0.15
CA ARG A 258 -16.09 1.49 -1.35
C ARG A 258 -14.73 0.82 -1.26
N VAL A 259 -14.35 0.25 -0.11
CA VAL A 259 -13.03 -0.35 0.08
C VAL A 259 -13.05 -1.77 -0.48
N ARG A 260 -12.30 -2.00 -1.56
CA ARG A 260 -12.07 -3.34 -2.11
C ARG A 260 -10.89 -3.99 -1.38
N GLY A 261 -11.16 -5.11 -0.70
CA GLY A 261 -10.14 -6.01 -0.15
C GLY A 261 -9.45 -5.54 1.13
N THR A 262 -9.66 -6.24 2.25
CA THR A 262 -8.96 -6.03 3.53
C THR A 262 -7.86 -7.07 3.79
N SER A 263 -7.43 -7.79 2.76
CA SER A 263 -6.61 -9.02 2.85
C SER A 263 -5.11 -8.78 3.05
N GLY A 264 -4.69 -7.52 3.23
CA GLY A 264 -3.29 -7.15 3.44
C GLY A 264 -2.85 -7.28 4.91
N PRO A 265 -1.57 -7.55 5.19
CA PRO A 265 -1.07 -7.74 6.56
C PRO A 265 -1.01 -6.44 7.38
N TYR A 266 -1.11 -5.27 6.73
CA TYR A 266 -0.87 -3.97 7.38
C TYR A 266 -2.14 -3.25 7.86
N HIS A 267 -3.34 -3.83 7.73
CA HIS A 267 -4.61 -3.29 8.26
C HIS A 267 -4.84 -1.78 8.02
N VAL A 268 -4.33 -1.24 6.90
CA VAL A 268 -4.25 0.21 6.64
C VAL A 268 -5.62 0.87 6.66
N ALA A 269 -6.60 0.25 6.00
CA ALA A 269 -7.98 0.74 5.97
C ALA A 269 -8.60 0.80 7.37
N THR A 270 -8.33 -0.18 8.21
CA THR A 270 -8.79 -0.20 9.61
C THR A 270 -8.15 0.93 10.41
N GLY A 271 -6.85 1.16 10.25
CA GLY A 271 -6.14 2.26 10.92
C GLY A 271 -6.68 3.63 10.55
N LEU A 272 -7.00 3.86 9.27
CA LEU A 272 -7.60 5.10 8.79
C LEU A 272 -9.00 5.36 9.38
N ILE A 273 -9.82 4.32 9.55
CA ILE A 273 -11.14 4.45 10.19
C ILE A 273 -11.00 4.81 11.66
N VAL A 274 -10.07 4.14 12.36
CA VAL A 274 -9.79 4.41 13.78
C VAL A 274 -9.30 5.84 13.97
N LEU A 275 -8.48 6.37 13.05
CA LEU A 275 -8.00 7.75 13.07
C LEU A 275 -9.16 8.77 12.96
N ARG A 276 -10.25 8.46 12.24
CA ARG A 276 -11.39 9.38 12.10
C ARG A 276 -12.20 9.56 13.37
N LEU A 277 -12.23 8.56 14.25
CA LEU A 277 -13.01 8.63 15.49
C LEU A 277 -12.59 9.81 16.39
N PRO A 278 -11.31 9.95 16.80
CA PRO A 278 -10.89 11.07 17.62
C PRO A 278 -10.93 12.40 16.86
N ILE A 279 -10.73 12.40 15.53
CA ILE A 279 -10.89 13.63 14.72
C ILE A 279 -12.33 14.13 14.80
N GLY A 280 -13.33 13.27 14.67
CA GLY A 280 -14.73 13.68 14.75
C GLY A 280 -15.14 14.17 16.13
N ALA A 281 -14.63 13.54 17.20
CA ALA A 281 -14.80 14.00 18.57
C ALA A 281 -14.25 15.42 18.77
N LEU A 282 -12.98 15.63 18.37
CA LEU A 282 -12.31 16.93 18.50
C LEU A 282 -12.94 18.00 17.60
N THR A 283 -13.38 17.63 16.38
CA THR A 283 -14.03 18.57 15.45
C THR A 283 -15.38 19.00 15.98
N ALA A 284 -16.15 18.10 16.62
CA ALA A 284 -17.39 18.46 17.28
C ALA A 284 -17.16 19.45 18.44
N ALA A 285 -16.21 19.16 19.33
CA ALA A 285 -15.85 20.07 20.42
C ALA A 285 -15.38 21.44 19.88
N ALA A 286 -14.44 21.45 18.93
CA ALA A 286 -13.92 22.67 18.33
C ALA A 286 -15.02 23.49 17.61
N GLY A 287 -15.92 22.84 16.88
CA GLY A 287 -17.01 23.51 16.18
C GLY A 287 -17.99 24.20 17.13
N ILE A 288 -18.35 23.54 18.23
CA ILE A 288 -19.19 24.14 19.28
C ILE A 288 -18.47 25.30 19.98
N LEU A 289 -17.17 25.17 20.25
CA LEU A 289 -16.36 26.25 20.83
C LEU A 289 -16.24 27.46 19.90
N LEU A 290 -16.09 27.25 18.59
CA LEU A 290 -16.08 28.32 17.60
C LEU A 290 -17.44 29.04 17.53
N MET A 291 -18.53 28.29 17.64
CA MET A 291 -19.87 28.87 17.74
C MET A 291 -20.05 29.67 19.02
N SER A 292 -19.62 29.15 20.18
CA SER A 292 -19.74 29.89 21.45
C SER A 292 -18.91 31.18 21.45
N GLY A 293 -17.79 31.20 20.73
CA GLY A 293 -16.95 32.38 20.51
C GLY A 293 -17.54 33.48 19.60
N LYS A 294 -18.79 33.34 19.12
CA LYS A 294 -19.47 34.29 18.21
C LYS A 294 -18.70 34.60 16.91
N PHE A 295 -17.81 33.71 16.45
CA PHE A 295 -17.06 33.88 15.21
C PHE A 295 -17.96 33.93 13.95
N PHE A 296 -19.13 33.30 14.00
CA PHE A 296 -20.12 33.30 12.91
C PHE A 296 -21.38 34.08 13.32
N PRO A 297 -21.47 35.39 13.02
CA PRO A 297 -22.65 36.19 13.33
C PRO A 297 -23.89 35.60 12.64
N GLY A 298 -24.94 35.27 13.40
CA GLY A 298 -26.21 34.75 12.90
C GLY A 298 -26.47 33.25 13.11
N LEU A 299 -25.44 32.43 13.37
CA LEU A 299 -25.58 31.00 13.68
C LEU A 299 -25.58 30.68 15.18
N THR A 300 -25.41 31.69 16.04
CA THR A 300 -25.23 31.56 17.49
C THR A 300 -26.50 31.55 18.32
N ARG A 301 -27.68 31.63 17.69
CA ARG A 301 -28.98 31.51 18.37
C ARG A 301 -29.36 30.04 18.52
N LEU A 302 -28.62 29.33 19.37
CA LEU A 302 -28.99 27.98 19.79
C LEU A 302 -29.83 28.09 21.06
N ASP A 303 -31.13 27.89 20.93
CA ASP A 303 -32.10 28.12 22.00
C ASP A 303 -32.39 26.85 22.82
N THR A 304 -31.90 25.70 22.35
CA THR A 304 -32.15 24.38 22.96
C THR A 304 -30.90 23.49 23.01
N PRO A 305 -30.73 22.67 24.06
CA PRO A 305 -29.63 21.69 24.15
C PRO A 305 -29.58 20.73 22.95
N THR A 306 -30.75 20.36 22.41
CA THR A 306 -30.85 19.47 21.26
C THR A 306 -30.25 20.08 19.98
N GLN A 307 -30.36 21.40 19.79
CA GLN A 307 -29.68 22.09 18.69
C GLN A 307 -28.16 22.04 18.85
N VAL A 308 -27.64 22.18 20.08
CA VAL A 308 -26.19 22.07 20.35
C VAL A 308 -25.70 20.67 19.97
N VAL A 309 -26.43 19.63 20.37
CA VAL A 309 -26.11 18.23 20.02
C VAL A 309 -26.19 17.99 18.51
N ALA A 310 -27.21 18.53 17.84
CA ALA A 310 -27.35 18.40 16.38
C ALA A 310 -26.19 19.05 15.63
N TRP A 311 -25.72 20.22 16.09
CA TRP A 311 -24.54 20.87 15.52
C TRP A 311 -23.25 20.10 15.81
N ALA A 312 -23.09 19.55 17.00
CA ALA A 312 -21.95 18.69 17.33
C ALA A 312 -21.89 17.46 16.41
N PHE A 313 -23.03 16.84 16.13
CA PHE A 313 -23.16 15.76 15.16
C PHE A 313 -22.78 16.22 13.75
N ALA A 314 -23.28 17.38 13.30
CA ALA A 314 -22.96 17.94 11.99
C ALA A 314 -21.46 18.22 11.83
N PHE A 315 -20.80 18.81 12.83
CA PHE A 315 -19.36 19.03 12.84
C PHE A 315 -18.57 17.71 12.84
N GLY A 316 -19.05 16.70 13.56
CA GLY A 316 -18.49 15.35 13.53
C GLY A 316 -18.56 14.71 12.13
N ILE A 317 -19.56 15.02 11.30
CA ILE A 317 -19.59 14.61 9.88
C ILE A 317 -18.66 15.49 9.03
N LEU A 318 -18.64 16.80 9.31
CA LEU A 318 -17.93 17.80 8.49
C LEU A 318 -16.40 17.61 8.47
N GLN A 319 -15.86 16.81 9.38
CA GLN A 319 -14.45 16.39 9.39
C GLN A 319 -13.99 15.79 8.05
N GLU A 320 -14.91 15.29 7.21
CA GLU A 320 -14.60 14.70 5.90
C GLU A 320 -13.78 15.64 5.00
N SER A 321 -13.96 16.95 5.15
CA SER A 321 -13.17 17.96 4.42
C SER A 321 -11.67 17.90 4.77
N VAL A 322 -11.34 17.62 6.04
CA VAL A 322 -9.96 17.53 6.56
C VAL A 322 -9.38 16.13 6.37
N THR A 323 -10.17 15.07 6.56
CA THR A 323 -9.66 13.69 6.49
C THR A 323 -9.44 13.18 5.06
N ARG A 324 -10.13 13.74 4.06
CA ARG A 324 -10.00 13.34 2.64
C ARG A 324 -8.56 13.36 2.12
N ALA A 325 -7.74 14.32 2.56
CA ALA A 325 -6.35 14.39 2.10
C ALA A 325 -5.51 13.21 2.63
N VAL A 326 -5.69 12.85 3.90
CA VAL A 326 -5.03 11.70 4.52
C VAL A 326 -5.53 10.38 3.93
N ASP A 327 -6.83 10.26 3.71
CA ASP A 327 -7.44 9.09 3.07
C ASP A 327 -6.91 8.88 1.65
N ARG A 328 -6.79 9.96 0.85
CA ARG A 328 -6.23 9.92 -0.51
C ARG A 328 -4.77 9.48 -0.50
N GLN A 329 -3.97 9.97 0.44
CA GLN A 329 -2.57 9.57 0.56
C GLN A 329 -2.46 8.08 0.93
N GLY A 330 -3.31 7.60 1.84
CA GLY A 330 -3.36 6.19 2.21
C GLY A 330 -3.75 5.29 1.03
N GLN A 331 -4.77 5.67 0.25
CA GLN A 331 -5.16 4.96 -0.97
C GLN A 331 -4.05 4.97 -2.01
N HIS A 332 -3.44 6.13 -2.28
CA HIS A 332 -2.32 6.24 -3.21
C HIS A 332 -1.13 5.34 -2.81
N LEU A 333 -0.82 5.23 -1.52
CA LEU A 333 0.24 4.33 -1.05
C LEU A 333 -0.13 2.84 -1.18
N LEU A 334 -1.40 2.48 -1.01
CA LEU A 334 -1.89 1.12 -1.25
C LEU A 334 -1.88 0.77 -2.74
N ASP A 335 -2.29 1.70 -3.60
CA ASP A 335 -2.30 1.52 -5.06
C ASP A 335 -0.89 1.41 -5.64
N ASN A 336 0.10 2.03 -4.98
CA ASN A 336 1.51 1.89 -5.35
C ASN A 336 2.13 0.54 -4.94
N VAL A 337 1.44 -0.28 -4.14
CA VAL A 337 1.89 -1.67 -3.90
C VAL A 337 1.38 -2.54 -5.02
N LYS A 338 2.29 -3.03 -5.85
CA LYS A 338 1.92 -3.82 -7.02
C LYS A 338 1.53 -5.24 -6.58
N VAL A 339 0.34 -5.69 -6.98
CA VAL A 339 -0.18 -7.04 -6.69
C VAL A 339 -0.29 -7.85 -7.99
N PRO A 340 0.23 -9.09 -8.04
CA PRO A 340 0.08 -9.96 -9.20
C PRO A 340 -1.39 -10.17 -9.58
N GLY A 341 -1.73 -9.94 -10.85
CA GLY A 341 -3.06 -10.23 -11.42
C GLY A 341 -4.06 -9.05 -11.46
N THR A 342 -3.66 -7.84 -11.10
CA THR A 342 -4.55 -6.65 -11.07
C THR A 342 -4.45 -5.77 -12.33
N GLU A 343 -3.49 -6.02 -13.22
CA GLU A 343 -3.33 -5.33 -14.51
C GLU A 343 -3.98 -6.13 -15.66
N ILE A 344 -5.30 -6.29 -15.60
CA ILE A 344 -6.09 -6.60 -16.80
C ILE A 344 -7.29 -5.65 -16.83
N GLU A 345 -7.07 -4.33 -16.88
CA GLU A 345 -8.14 -3.41 -17.32
C GLU A 345 -7.69 -2.05 -17.88
N ASN A 346 -6.42 -1.65 -17.80
CA ASN A 346 -6.01 -0.31 -18.29
C ASN A 346 -4.97 -0.29 -19.42
N GLY A 347 -4.41 -1.45 -19.82
CA GLY A 347 -3.37 -1.53 -20.86
C GLY A 347 -3.89 -1.45 -22.30
N SER A 348 -5.17 -1.75 -22.56
CA SER A 348 -5.73 -1.75 -23.93
C SER A 348 -6.25 -0.40 -24.40
N ALA A 349 -6.48 0.56 -23.49
CA ALA A 349 -6.99 1.90 -23.83
C ALA A 349 -5.89 2.96 -24.03
N GLN A 350 -4.67 2.74 -23.52
CA GLN A 350 -3.55 3.69 -23.66
C GLN A 350 -2.60 3.36 -24.83
N ALA A 351 -2.64 2.13 -25.37
CA ALA A 351 -1.87 1.76 -26.57
C ALA A 351 -2.41 2.41 -27.87
N ALA A 352 -3.64 2.96 -27.86
CA ALA A 352 -4.26 3.58 -29.03
C ALA A 352 -4.07 5.12 -29.13
N LYS A 353 -3.29 5.74 -28.23
CA LYS A 353 -2.93 7.17 -28.30
C LYS A 353 -1.43 7.38 -28.16
N ARG A 354 -0.65 6.86 -29.10
CA ARG A 354 0.68 7.41 -29.40
C ARG A 354 0.66 8.01 -30.80
N PRO A 355 0.96 9.31 -30.99
CA PRO A 355 1.08 9.87 -32.31
C PRO A 355 2.29 9.26 -33.00
N HIS A 356 2.09 8.80 -34.24
CA HIS A 356 3.13 8.38 -35.17
C HIS A 356 4.23 9.44 -35.25
N ARG A 357 5.32 9.26 -34.49
CA ARG A 357 6.61 9.90 -34.80
C ARG A 357 7.30 8.99 -35.79
N GLY A 358 7.14 9.31 -37.07
CA GLY A 358 7.88 8.67 -38.15
C GLY A 358 9.37 8.84 -37.92
N PHE A 359 10.06 7.75 -37.61
CA PHE A 359 11.51 7.68 -37.63
C PHE A 359 11.93 7.20 -39.01
N GLY A 360 12.07 8.15 -39.93
CA GLY A 360 12.70 7.93 -41.23
C GLY A 360 14.22 7.88 -41.06
N GLY A 361 14.78 6.67 -40.94
CA GLY A 361 16.21 6.43 -41.13
C GLY A 361 16.52 6.35 -42.62
N GLY A 362 16.87 7.49 -43.21
CA GLY A 362 17.36 7.59 -44.59
C GLY A 362 18.86 7.86 -44.60
N VAL A 363 19.60 6.86 -45.06
CA VAL A 363 21.04 6.85 -45.36
C VAL A 363 21.44 8.07 -46.20
N GLY A 364 22.63 8.60 -45.92
CA GLY A 364 23.15 9.81 -46.55
C GLY A 364 23.29 9.71 -48.06
N GLU A 365 22.94 10.79 -48.75
CA GLU A 365 23.52 11.14 -50.04
C GLU A 365 23.44 12.65 -50.21
N VAL A 366 24.60 13.31 -50.25
CA VAL A 366 24.75 14.73 -50.55
C VAL A 366 24.41 14.94 -52.02
N LYS A 367 23.28 15.57 -52.32
CA LYS A 367 22.98 16.01 -53.70
C LYS A 367 22.40 17.43 -53.72
N GLY A 368 23.20 18.31 -54.32
CA GLY A 368 22.93 19.72 -54.48
C GLY A 368 21.69 20.01 -55.33
N GLN A 369 20.87 20.91 -54.77
CA GLN A 369 20.05 21.94 -55.41
C GLN A 369 20.02 21.99 -56.96
N PRO A 370 18.85 21.82 -57.61
CA PRO A 370 18.69 22.17 -59.01
C PRO A 370 18.10 23.59 -59.14
N ARG A 371 18.87 24.51 -59.72
CA ARG A 371 18.40 25.83 -60.16
C ARG A 371 18.22 25.81 -61.69
N LYS A 372 16.97 25.98 -62.11
CA LYS A 372 16.45 26.55 -63.38
C LYS A 372 17.30 26.41 -64.64
N SER A 373 16.84 25.57 -65.56
CA SER A 373 17.29 25.45 -66.94
C SER A 373 16.57 26.43 -67.89
N ARG A 374 17.32 27.18 -68.70
CA ARG A 374 16.91 27.75 -70.01
C ARG A 374 18.16 28.31 -70.75
N PRO A 375 18.16 28.42 -72.08
CA PRO A 375 18.18 27.35 -73.08
C PRO A 375 19.46 27.40 -73.98
N ARG A 376 19.60 26.36 -74.82
CA ARG A 376 20.65 26.17 -75.85
C ARG A 376 20.94 27.41 -76.71
N ARG A 377 22.22 27.67 -76.96
CA ARG A 377 22.74 28.44 -78.12
C ARG A 377 23.54 27.48 -79.03
N PRO A 378 23.39 27.52 -80.36
CA PRO A 378 24.42 26.99 -81.26
C PRO A 378 25.28 28.12 -81.86
N ARG A 379 26.58 27.80 -82.04
CA ARG A 379 27.56 28.25 -83.07
C ARG A 379 27.31 29.62 -83.74
N ARG A 380 28.26 30.54 -83.89
CA ARG A 380 29.55 30.41 -84.58
C ARG A 380 30.23 31.80 -84.60
N MET A 381 31.56 31.80 -84.62
CA MET A 381 32.55 32.79 -85.11
C MET A 381 32.16 34.26 -85.40
N GLY A 382 33.06 35.15 -84.95
CA GLY A 382 33.69 36.13 -85.83
C GLY A 382 33.55 37.61 -85.44
N GLY A 383 34.71 38.27 -85.25
CA GLY A 383 34.92 39.65 -85.70
C GLY A 383 34.90 40.78 -84.65
N ARG A 384 36.08 41.38 -84.44
CA ARG A 384 36.42 42.83 -84.48
C ARG A 384 35.21 43.79 -84.45
N ASN A 385 35.18 44.86 -83.65
CA ASN A 385 36.20 45.77 -83.15
C ASN A 385 35.87 46.24 -81.72
#